data_AF-A0A915V927-F1
#
_entry.id   AF-A0A915V927-F1
#
_cell.length_a   1.000
_cell.length_b   1.000
_cell.length_c   1.000
_cell.angle_alpha   90.00
_cell.angle_beta   90.00
_cell.angle_gamma   90.00
#
_symmetry.space_group_name_H-M   'P 1'
#
loop_
_entity.id
_entity.type
_entity.pdbx_description
1 polymer ?
#
loop_
_entity_poly.entity_id
_entity_poly.type
_entity_poly.pdbx_seq_one_letter_code
_entity_poly.pdbx_strand_id
1 'polypeptide(L)'
;MDLDVILENLHSRSDLADFVDLLRRDFEDNPEAWTNRDIGSYLEAMSAWLRDMDGLNLNLGISIPDPPTWRTVGEILLAAKEYE
;
A
#
# COMPACT_ATOMS: atom_id res chain seq x y z
N MET A 1 9.87 -2.23 -11.83
CA MET A 1 8.70 -3.13 -11.90
C MET A 1 7.48 -2.29 -11.65
N ASP A 2 6.39 -2.50 -12.39
CA ASP A 2 5.21 -1.64 -12.25
C ASP A 2 4.32 -2.17 -11.12
N LEU A 3 4.56 -1.69 -9.89
CA LEU A 3 3.81 -2.11 -8.69
C LEU A 3 2.32 -1.78 -8.82
N ASP A 4 1.98 -0.72 -9.57
CA ASP A 4 0.61 -0.28 -9.79
C ASP A 4 -0.17 -1.31 -10.63
N VAL A 5 0.47 -1.91 -11.65
CA VAL A 5 -0.13 -2.96 -12.47
C VAL A 5 -0.41 -4.22 -11.65
N ILE A 6 0.47 -4.57 -10.71
CA ILE A 6 0.29 -5.76 -9.86
C ILE A 6 -0.81 -5.50 -8.83
N LEU A 7 -0.87 -4.28 -8.29
CA LEU A 7 -1.89 -3.84 -7.36
C LEU A 7 -3.31 -4.01 -7.93
N GLU A 8 -3.50 -3.71 -9.21
CA GLU A 8 -4.79 -3.90 -9.87
C GLU A 8 -5.25 -5.38 -9.92
N ASN A 9 -4.33 -6.34 -9.82
CA ASN A 9 -4.62 -7.76 -9.97
C ASN A 9 -4.74 -8.52 -8.64
N LEU A 10 -4.81 -7.83 -7.50
CA LEU A 10 -4.97 -8.46 -6.18
C LEU A 10 -6.41 -8.92 -5.93
N HIS A 11 -6.67 -10.19 -6.24
CA HIS A 11 -8.01 -10.79 -6.13
C HIS A 11 -8.11 -11.88 -5.05
N SER A 12 -6.97 -12.34 -4.53
CA SER A 12 -6.90 -13.43 -3.57
C SER A 12 -5.86 -13.18 -2.48
N ARG A 13 -5.93 -13.99 -1.44
CA ARG A 13 -4.90 -14.03 -0.39
C ARG A 13 -3.52 -14.37 -0.95
N SER A 14 -3.44 -15.22 -1.98
CA SER A 14 -2.15 -15.59 -2.60
C SER A 14 -1.54 -14.39 -3.30
N ASP A 15 -2.35 -13.65 -4.06
CA ASP A 15 -1.88 -12.46 -4.77
C ASP A 15 -1.35 -11.41 -3.80
N LEU A 16 -2.04 -11.20 -2.66
CA LEU A 16 -1.55 -10.29 -1.63
C LEU A 16 -0.23 -10.78 -1.01
N ALA A 17 -0.09 -12.08 -0.74
CA ALA A 17 1.15 -12.63 -0.19
C ALA A 17 2.32 -12.42 -1.16
N ASP A 18 2.10 -12.69 -2.45
CA ASP A 18 3.09 -12.48 -3.50
C ASP A 18 3.46 -10.99 -3.64
N PHE A 19 2.49 -10.08 -3.46
CA PHE A 19 2.72 -8.64 -3.45
C PHE A 19 3.54 -8.18 -2.24
N VAL A 20 3.28 -8.71 -1.05
CA VAL A 20 4.08 -8.42 0.15
C VAL A 20 5.52 -8.90 -0.04
N ASP A 21 5.72 -10.09 -0.60
CA ASP A 21 7.06 -10.60 -0.93
C ASP A 21 7.77 -9.73 -1.95
N LEU A 22 7.01 -9.17 -2.89
CA LEU A 22 7.54 -8.24 -3.88
C LEU A 22 7.98 -6.92 -3.26
N LEU A 23 7.16 -6.32 -2.38
CA LEU A 23 7.51 -5.12 -1.63
C LEU A 23 8.77 -5.33 -0.79
N ARG A 24 8.87 -6.47 -0.11
CA ARG A 24 10.08 -6.82 0.66
C ARG A 24 11.33 -6.86 -0.24
N ARG A 25 11.25 -7.49 -1.41
CA ARG A 25 12.36 -7.54 -2.38
C ARG A 25 12.69 -6.16 -2.93
N ASP A 26 11.67 -5.35 -3.26
CA ASP A 26 11.86 -3.97 -3.73
C ASP A 26 12.58 -3.11 -2.69
N PHE A 27 12.26 -3.27 -1.40
CA PHE A 27 12.95 -2.60 -0.31
C PHE A 27 14.40 -3.07 -0.16
N GLU A 28 14.66 -4.37 -0.29
CA GLU A 28 16.02 -4.94 -0.22
C GLU A 28 16.90 -4.50 -1.39
N ASP A 29 16.34 -4.44 -2.60
CA ASP A 29 17.05 -4.12 -3.83
C ASP A 29 17.18 -2.59 -4.06
N ASN A 30 16.20 -1.79 -3.63
CA ASN A 30 16.11 -0.34 -3.89
C ASN A 30 15.73 0.47 -2.62
N PRO A 31 16.45 0.35 -1.49
CA PRO A 31 16.06 0.98 -0.22
C PRO A 31 16.02 2.52 -0.31
N GLU A 32 16.81 3.15 -1.18
CA GLU A 32 16.79 4.60 -1.41
C GLU A 32 15.52 5.12 -2.07
N ALA A 33 14.78 4.25 -2.77
CA ALA A 33 13.51 4.58 -3.40
C ALA A 33 12.33 4.58 -2.42
N TRP A 34 12.56 4.22 -1.15
CA TRP A 34 11.56 4.21 -0.11
C TRP A 34 11.70 5.45 0.77
N THR A 35 10.58 6.14 1.00
CA THR A 35 10.47 7.25 1.95
C THR A 35 10.69 6.72 3.38
N ASN A 36 9.99 5.64 3.72
CA ASN A 36 10.01 5.03 5.06
C ASN A 36 10.92 3.81 5.10
N ARG A 37 12.14 3.98 5.61
CA ARG A 37 13.21 2.96 5.56
C ARG A 37 13.38 2.16 6.84
N ASP A 38 12.57 2.42 7.85
CA ASP A 38 12.50 1.62 9.07
C ASP A 38 11.06 1.22 9.35
N ILE A 39 10.89 0.14 10.12
CA ILE A 39 9.57 -0.41 10.40
C ILE A 39 8.68 0.57 11.18
N GLY A 40 9.26 1.47 11.98
CA GLY A 40 8.52 2.47 12.74
C GLY A 40 7.87 3.50 11.82
N SER A 41 8.68 4.16 10.99
CA SER A 41 8.20 5.14 10.00
C SER A 41 7.20 4.53 9.02
N TYR A 42 7.45 3.29 8.56
CA TYR A 42 6.54 2.61 7.63
C TYR A 42 5.17 2.34 8.25
N LEU A 43 5.13 1.88 9.51
CA LEU A 43 3.88 1.65 10.23
C LEU A 43 3.16 2.97 10.60
N GLU A 44 3.92 4.04 10.87
CA GLU A 44 3.37 5.38 11.08
C GLU A 44 2.67 5.90 9.83
N ALA A 45 3.34 5.86 8.68
CA ALA A 45 2.78 6.26 7.39
C ALA A 45 1.52 5.44 7.02
N MET A 46 1.56 4.12 7.27
CA MET A 46 0.40 3.24 7.07
C MET A 46 -0.80 3.67 7.94
N SER A 47 -0.56 4.00 9.22
CA SER A 47 -1.59 4.48 10.14
C SER A 47 -2.12 5.86 9.74
N ALA A 48 -1.23 6.78 9.31
CA ALA A 48 -1.61 8.11 8.86
C ALA A 48 -2.52 8.03 7.63
N TRP A 49 -2.12 7.26 6.62
CA TRP A 49 -2.91 7.07 5.41
C TRP A 49 -4.30 6.48 5.70
N LEU A 50 -4.38 5.46 6.55
CA LEU A 50 -5.65 4.84 6.97
C LEU A 50 -6.61 5.82 7.68
N ARG A 51 -6.08 6.84 8.37
CA ARG A 51 -6.90 7.87 9.05
C ARG A 51 -7.34 8.97 8.08
N ASP A 52 -6.54 9.21 7.05
CA ASP A 52 -6.76 10.27 6.06
C ASP A 52 -7.52 9.78 4.81
N MET A 53 -7.63 8.47 4.61
CA MET A 53 -8.29 7.87 3.44
C MET A 53 -9.78 8.25 3.31
N ASP A 54 -10.44 8.57 4.42
CA ASP A 54 -11.81 9.10 4.41
C ASP A 54 -11.89 10.52 3.82
N GLY A 55 -10.82 11.30 3.91
CA GLY A 55 -10.70 12.61 3.27
C GLY A 55 -10.55 12.55 1.75
N LEU A 56 -9.97 11.45 1.22
CA LEU A 56 -9.91 11.14 -0.20
C LEU A 56 -11.30 10.80 -0.77
N ASN A 57 -12.14 10.10 0.01
CA ASN A 57 -13.52 9.77 -0.39
C ASN A 57 -14.37 11.03 -0.67
N LEU A 58 -14.17 12.11 0.10
CA LEU A 58 -14.92 13.36 -0.06
C LEU A 58 -14.49 14.18 -1.28
N ASN A 59 -13.23 14.09 -1.70
CA ASN A 59 -12.67 14.92 -2.78
C ASN A 59 -12.65 14.23 -4.15
N LEU A 60 -12.61 12.89 -4.21
CA LEU A 60 -12.49 12.13 -5.46
C LEU A 60 -13.70 11.25 -5.79
N GLY A 61 -14.68 11.11 -4.87
CA GLY A 61 -15.87 10.27 -5.08
C GLY A 61 -15.57 8.77 -5.21
N ILE A 62 -14.35 8.36 -4.86
CA ILE A 62 -13.95 6.95 -4.74
C ILE A 62 -14.50 6.46 -3.40
N SER A 63 -15.16 5.31 -3.36
CA SER A 63 -15.58 4.68 -2.11
C SER A 63 -14.67 3.50 -1.82
N ILE A 64 -14.03 3.49 -0.66
CA ILE A 64 -13.34 2.29 -0.18
C ILE A 64 -14.40 1.20 0.06
N PRO A 65 -14.24 -0.02 -0.51
CA PRO A 65 -15.19 -1.10 -0.29
C PRO A 65 -15.32 -1.45 1.19
N ASP A 66 -16.55 -1.70 1.65
CA ASP A 66 -16.85 -2.27 2.97
C ASP A 66 -17.61 -3.60 2.78
N PRO A 67 -16.98 -4.77 3.05
CA PRO A 67 -15.64 -4.93 3.64
C PRO A 67 -14.49 -4.62 2.65
N PRO A 68 -13.29 -4.25 3.16
CA PRO A 68 -12.11 -4.00 2.34
C PRO A 68 -11.73 -5.19 1.45
N THR A 69 -11.20 -4.89 0.26
CA THR A 69 -10.70 -5.91 -0.67
C THR A 69 -9.21 -6.20 -0.43
N TRP A 70 -8.69 -7.29 -1.02
CA TRP A 70 -7.25 -7.54 -1.03
C TRP A 70 -6.46 -6.42 -1.71
N ARG A 71 -7.03 -5.80 -2.75
CA ARG A 71 -6.48 -4.58 -3.38
C ARG A 71 -6.39 -3.43 -2.38
N THR A 72 -7.42 -3.21 -1.57
CA THR A 72 -7.41 -2.15 -0.53
C THR A 72 -6.22 -2.34 0.42
N VAL A 73 -5.92 -3.57 0.81
CA VAL A 73 -4.74 -3.87 1.64
C VAL A 73 -3.43 -3.59 0.88
N GLY A 74 -3.36 -3.92 -0.41
CA GLY A 74 -2.22 -3.58 -1.26
C GLY A 74 -2.01 -2.06 -1.41
N GLU A 75 -3.09 -1.29 -1.56
CA GLU A 75 -3.06 0.17 -1.67
C GLU A 75 -2.47 0.79 -0.40
N ILE A 76 -2.90 0.30 0.77
CA ILE A 76 -2.38 0.73 2.07
C ILE A 76 -0.86 0.46 2.19
N LEU A 77 -0.42 -0.74 1.78
CA LEU A 77 0.99 -1.11 1.83
C LEU A 77 1.86 -0.29 0.88
N LEU A 78 1.35 0.00 -0.33
CA LEU A 78 2.04 0.81 -1.31
C LEU A 78 2.07 2.29 -0.89
N ALA A 79 0.98 2.81 -0.33
CA ALA A 79 0.94 4.16 0.20
C ALA A 79 1.97 4.36 1.33
N ALA A 80 2.11 3.38 2.22
CA ALA A 80 3.10 3.42 3.30
C ALA A 80 4.56 3.43 2.81
N LYS A 81 4.83 3.00 1.57
CA LYS A 81 6.17 3.12 0.97
C LYS A 81 6.49 4.58 0.59
N GLU A 82 5.50 5.30 0.07
CA GLU A 82 5.67 6.61 -0.59
C GLU A 82 5.34 7.81 0.31
N TYR A 83 4.37 7.66 1.23
CA TYR A 83 3.84 8.73 2.08
C TYR A 83 4.81 9.07 3.23
N GLU A 84 5.09 10.36 3.46
CA GLU A 84 5.98 10.86 4.53
C GLU A 84 5.37 10.79 5.94
#